data_AF-A0A8T7BVI0-F1
#
_entry.id   AF-A0A8T7BVI0-F1
#
_cell.length_a   1.000
_cell.length_b   1.000
_cell.length_c   1.000
_cell.angle_alpha   90.00
_cell.angle_beta   90.00
_cell.angle_gamma   90.00
#
_symmetry.space_group_name_H-M   'P 1'
#
loop_
_entity.id
_entity.type
_entity.pdbx_description
1 polymer ?
#
loop_
_entity_poly.entity_id
_entity_poly.type
_entity_poly.pdbx_seq_one_letter_code
_entity_poly.pdbx_strand_id
1 'polypeptide(L)'
;TIAPGGLMFYTGAQFPEWRGSAFIPGLRSRALIRITFDGDKAEEAERYEMKNRIREIEQGPDGALWVLEDNDGGRLLKLTKRK
;
A
#
# COMPACT_ATOMS: atom_id res chain seq x y z
N THR A 1 2.97 -3.26 -15.90
CA THR A 1 4.15 -3.49 -15.03
C THR A 1 4.14 -2.54 -13.85
N ILE A 2 4.40 -3.03 -12.64
CA ILE A 2 4.28 -2.27 -11.38
C ILE A 2 5.49 -1.36 -11.15
N ALA A 3 6.70 -1.89 -11.35
CA ALA A 3 7.97 -1.32 -10.85
C ALA A 3 7.86 -1.04 -9.33
N PRO A 4 7.97 -2.09 -8.49
CA PRO A 4 7.71 -1.98 -7.06
C PRO A 4 8.76 -1.10 -6.37
N GLY A 5 8.30 -0.30 -5.40
CA GLY A 5 9.18 0.46 -4.51
C GLY A 5 9.59 -0.35 -3.27
N GLY A 6 8.59 -0.74 -2.47
CA GLY A 6 8.74 -1.56 -1.26
C GLY A 6 7.71 -2.70 -1.16
N LEU A 7 7.62 -3.34 0.00
CA LEU A 7 6.63 -4.37 0.34
C LEU A 7 6.40 -4.33 1.85
N MET A 8 5.13 -4.29 2.27
CA MET A 8 4.78 -4.28 3.68
C MET A 8 3.57 -5.17 3.95
N PHE A 9 3.66 -6.01 4.99
CA PHE A 9 2.54 -6.80 5.49
C PHE A 9 1.73 -5.99 6.49
N TYR A 10 0.41 -5.96 6.29
CA TYR A 10 -0.50 -5.21 7.15
C TYR A 10 -0.99 -6.06 8.32
N THR A 11 -0.88 -5.51 9.52
CA THR A 11 -1.32 -6.11 10.80
C THR A 11 -2.20 -5.17 11.62
N GLY A 12 -2.37 -3.92 11.17
CA GLY A 12 -3.02 -2.84 11.89
C GLY A 12 -4.52 -3.04 12.16
N ALA A 13 -5.06 -2.24 13.07
CA ALA A 13 -6.47 -2.31 13.47
C ALA A 13 -7.40 -1.36 12.71
N GLN A 14 -6.85 -0.41 11.96
CA GLN A 14 -7.66 0.59 11.26
C GLN A 14 -8.40 0.02 10.05
N PHE A 15 -7.81 -1.00 9.41
CA PHE A 15 -8.40 -1.75 8.31
C PHE A 15 -8.38 -3.26 8.62
N PRO A 16 -9.21 -3.75 9.56
CA PRO A 16 -9.20 -5.16 9.98
C PRO A 16 -9.29 -6.17 8.82
N GLU A 17 -10.02 -5.81 7.76
CA GLU A 17 -10.22 -6.59 6.53
C GLU A 17 -8.93 -6.81 5.71
N TRP A 18 -7.89 -6.02 5.95
CA TRP A 18 -6.61 -6.12 5.24
C TRP A 18 -5.54 -6.86 6.05
N ARG A 19 -5.82 -7.29 7.27
CA ARG A 19 -4.84 -8.02 8.09
C ARG A 19 -4.37 -9.29 7.39
N GLY A 20 -3.06 -9.50 7.37
CA GLY A 20 -2.42 -10.61 6.65
C GLY A 20 -2.25 -10.37 5.15
N SER A 21 -2.79 -9.27 4.59
CA SER A 21 -2.46 -8.83 3.24
C SER A 21 -1.08 -8.16 3.20
N ALA A 22 -0.47 -8.12 2.02
CA ALA A 22 0.68 -7.27 1.75
C ALA A 22 0.29 -6.11 0.83
N PHE A 23 1.04 -5.02 0.90
CA PHE A 23 0.91 -3.88 0.02
C PHE A 23 2.20 -3.62 -0.74
N ILE A 24 2.07 -3.37 -2.04
CA ILE A 24 3.16 -3.04 -2.94
C ILE A 24 2.88 -1.65 -3.55
N PRO A 25 3.76 -0.66 -3.33
CA PRO A 25 3.68 0.62 -4.02
C PRO A 25 4.26 0.49 -5.44
N GLY A 26 3.57 1.08 -6.41
CA GLY A 26 3.95 1.02 -7.81
C GLY A 26 4.47 2.36 -8.33
N LEU A 27 5.76 2.41 -8.67
CA LEU A 27 6.39 3.57 -9.29
C LEU A 27 5.95 3.75 -10.75
N ARG A 28 5.87 2.67 -11.53
CA ARG A 28 5.44 2.75 -12.94
C ARG A 28 3.94 2.69 -13.07
N SER A 29 3.27 1.84 -12.28
CA SER A 29 1.82 1.74 -12.32
C SER A 29 1.09 2.90 -11.65
N ARG A 30 1.75 3.70 -10.81
CA ARG A 30 1.11 4.75 -10.00
C ARG A 30 -0.07 4.20 -9.20
N ALA A 31 0.14 3.09 -8.51
CA ALA A 31 -0.92 2.42 -7.78
C ALA A 31 -0.39 1.80 -6.49
N LEU A 32 -1.25 1.64 -5.48
CA LEU A 32 -1.04 0.74 -4.36
C LEU A 32 -1.75 -0.58 -4.69
N ILE A 33 -1.05 -1.70 -4.54
CA ILE A 33 -1.57 -3.01 -4.88
C ILE A 33 -1.63 -3.83 -3.61
N ARG A 34 -2.82 -4.35 -3.28
CA ARG A 34 -3.02 -5.25 -2.15
C ARG A 34 -2.96 -6.69 -2.63
N ILE A 35 -2.11 -7.47 -1.97
CA ILE A 35 -1.91 -8.89 -2.23
C ILE A 35 -2.52 -9.68 -1.07
N THR A 36 -3.33 -10.69 -1.38
CA THR A 36 -3.81 -11.70 -0.42
C THR A 36 -3.02 -12.99 -0.57
N PHE A 37 -3.00 -13.78 0.50
CA PHE A 37 -2.26 -15.03 0.57
C PHE A 37 -3.18 -16.18 0.98
N ASP A 38 -3.02 -17.33 0.32
CA ASP A 38 -3.61 -18.61 0.68
C ASP A 38 -2.49 -19.67 0.70
N GLY A 39 -1.94 -19.92 1.88
CA GLY A 39 -0.75 -20.74 2.05
C GLY A 39 0.47 -20.15 1.33
N ASP A 40 0.96 -20.85 0.32
CA ASP A 40 2.09 -20.45 -0.53
C ASP A 40 1.66 -19.66 -1.79
N LYS A 41 0.36 -19.44 -1.98
CA LYS A 41 -0.19 -18.69 -3.10
C LYS A 41 -0.35 -17.23 -2.74
N ALA A 42 -0.07 -16.36 -3.71
CA ALA A 42 -0.26 -14.92 -3.61
C ALA A 42 -1.04 -14.40 -4.83
N GLU A 43 -2.02 -13.54 -4.61
CA GLU A 43 -2.86 -12.98 -5.67
C GLU A 43 -3.10 -11.47 -5.47
N GLU A 44 -3.24 -10.74 -6.56
CA GLU A 44 -3.67 -9.33 -6.51
C GLU A 44 -5.16 -9.28 -6.18
N ALA A 45 -5.48 -8.82 -4.98
CA ALA A 45 -6.87 -8.68 -4.53
C ALA A 45 -7.46 -7.34 -4.95
N GLU A 46 -6.71 -6.26 -4.78
CA GLU A 46 -7.17 -4.90 -5.07
C GLU A 46 -6.04 -4.02 -5.61
N ARG A 47 -6.43 -3.06 -6.45
CA ARG A 47 -5.55 -2.04 -7.02
C ARG A 47 -6.17 -0.66 -6.80
N TYR A 48 -5.43 0.19 -6.10
CA TYR A 48 -5.82 1.57 -5.85
C TYR A 48 -4.98 2.49 -6.74
N GLU A 49 -5.60 3.04 -7.77
CA GLU A 49 -4.98 4.02 -8.65
C GLU A 49 -4.65 5.30 -7.87
N MET A 50 -3.43 5.79 -8.05
CA MET A 50 -2.89 6.97 -7.41
C MET A 50 -2.53 8.00 -8.46
N LYS A 51 -2.60 9.29 -8.08
CA LYS A 51 -2.24 10.37 -9.01
C LYS A 51 -0.73 10.35 -9.34
N ASN A 52 0.08 10.06 -8.32
CA ASN A 52 1.54 10.11 -8.39
C ASN A 52 2.16 8.72 -8.25
N ARG A 53 3.44 8.65 -8.58
CA ARG A 53 4.29 7.48 -8.36
C ARG A 53 4.42 7.26 -6.86
N ILE A 54 4.24 6.02 -6.42
CA ILE A 54 4.36 5.70 -5.00
C ILE A 54 5.70 4.99 -4.77
N ARG A 55 6.52 5.59 -3.90
CA ARG A 55 7.85 5.11 -3.55
C ARG A 55 7.81 4.08 -2.44
N GLU A 56 7.09 4.38 -1.38
CA GLU A 56 7.09 3.56 -0.17
C GLU A 56 5.71 3.54 0.47
N ILE A 57 5.45 2.47 1.22
CA ILE A 57 4.27 2.35 2.08
C ILE A 57 4.65 1.71 3.41
N GLU A 58 4.20 2.30 4.52
CA GLU A 58 4.43 1.78 5.87
C GLU A 58 3.18 1.81 6.72
N GLN A 59 3.08 0.87 7.66
CA GLN A 59 2.02 0.87 8.67
C GLN A 59 2.41 1.78 9.85
N GLY A 60 1.55 2.75 10.17
CA GLY A 60 1.67 3.59 11.36
C GLY A 60 1.27 2.86 12.64
N PRO A 61 1.63 3.38 13.83
CA PRO A 61 1.31 2.75 15.12
C PRO A 61 -0.19 2.68 15.42
N ASP A 62 -1.00 3.53 14.79
CA ASP A 62 -2.46 3.53 14.87
C ASP A 62 -3.13 2.62 13.82
N GLY A 63 -2.33 1.92 13.01
CA GLY A 63 -2.80 1.10 11.90
C GLY A 63 -3.12 1.89 10.63
N ALA A 64 -2.88 3.20 10.58
CA ALA A 64 -2.99 3.97 9.34
C ALA A 64 -1.91 3.52 8.34
N LEU A 65 -2.16 3.70 7.05
CA LEU A 65 -1.13 3.51 6.03
C LEU A 65 -0.49 4.86 5.73
N TRP A 66 0.83 4.92 5.85
CA TRP A 66 1.64 6.07 5.44
C TRP A 66 2.24 5.79 4.07
N VAL A 67 2.07 6.71 3.15
CA VAL A 67 2.41 6.53 1.73
C VAL A 67 3.30 7.68 1.29
N LEU A 68 4.45 7.35 0.71
CA LEU A 68 5.41 8.33 0.20
C LEU A 68 5.33 8.41 -1.33
N GLU A 69 5.06 9.61 -1.85
CA GLU A 69 5.12 9.88 -3.28
C GLU A 69 6.57 10.16 -3.74
N ASP A 70 6.90 9.72 -4.96
CA ASP A 70 8.21 9.90 -5.61
C ASP A 70 8.22 11.16 -6.50
N ASN A 71 9.39 11.80 -6.64
CA ASN A 71 9.69 13.07 -7.34
C ASN A 71 9.53 14.36 -6.52
N ASP A 72 10.03 15.46 -7.11
CA ASP A 72 9.93 16.82 -6.56
C ASP A 72 8.48 17.19 -6.27
N GLY A 73 8.26 17.77 -5.09
CA GLY A 73 6.92 18.06 -4.57
C GLY A 73 6.15 16.82 -4.07
N GLY A 74 6.82 15.67 -3.95
CA GLY A 74 6.27 14.46 -3.36
C GLY A 74 5.73 14.70 -1.95
N ARG A 75 4.62 14.04 -1.63
CA ARG A 75 3.89 14.19 -0.37
C ARG A 75 3.99 12.93 0.47
N LEU A 76 3.96 13.13 1.78
CA LEU A 76 3.66 12.06 2.73
C LEU A 76 2.16 12.07 3.00
N LEU A 77 1.47 11.00 2.59
CA LEU A 77 0.03 10.85 2.76
C LEU A 77 -0.26 9.90 3.92
N LYS A 78 -1.27 10.22 4.72
CA LYS A 78 -1.83 9.31 5.73
C LYS A 78 -3.19 8.83 5.25
N LEU A 79 -3.31 7.53 4.98
CA LEU A 79 -4.56 6.89 4.60
C LEU A 79 -5.23 6.30 5.83
N THR A 80 -6.46 6.73 6.06
CA THR A 80 -7.29 6.30 7.19
C THR A 80 -8.62 5.77 6.68
N LYS A 81 -9.26 4.90 7.46
CA LYS A 81 -10.63 4.49 7.19
C LYS A 81 -11.52 5.72 7.10
N ARG A 82 -12.36 5.79 6.07
CA ARG A 82 -13.37 6.86 5.96
C ARG A 82 -14.32 6.75 7.16
N LYS A 83 -14.65 7.89 7.76
CA LYS A 83 -15.69 7.96 8.80
C LYS A 83 -17.05 7.59 8.22
#